data_AF-A0A820N9G9-F1
#
_entry.id   AF-A0A820N9G9-F1
#
_cell.length_a   1.000
_cell.length_b   1.000
_cell.length_c   1.000
_cell.angle_alpha   90.00
_cell.angle_beta   90.00
_cell.angle_gamma   90.00
#
_symmetry.space_group_name_H-M   'P 1'
#
loop_
_entity.id
_entity.type
_entity.pdbx_description
1 polymer ?
#
loop_
_entity_poly.entity_id
_entity_poly.type
_entity_poly.pdbx_seq_one_letter_code
_entity_poly.pdbx_strand_id
1 'polypeptide(L)' 'DLIDSKHTKFFVNADYDYEQGAKVLEANLADAIVFGRLYISNPDLAERLINNQKLNTNFDFKTFYGGNEQGYTDYPTYKQ' A
#
# COMPACT_ATOMS: atom_id res chain seq x y z
N ASP A 1 2.60 8.28 -27.92
CA ASP A 1 2.38 8.64 -26.51
C ASP A 1 2.87 7.49 -25.64
N LEU A 2 3.76 7.72 -24.66
CA LEU A 2 4.35 6.63 -23.84
C LEU A 2 3.31 5.85 -23.04
N ILE A 3 2.15 6.47 -22.82
CA ILE A 3 1.00 5.92 -22.09
C ILE A 3 0.05 5.13 -23.01
N ASP A 4 0.13 5.31 -24.33
CA ASP A 4 -0.80 4.72 -25.31
C ASP A 4 -0.24 3.44 -25.98
N SER A 5 0.79 2.84 -25.37
CA SER A 5 1.28 1.54 -25.82
C SER A 5 0.34 0.47 -25.26
N LYS A 6 -0.29 -0.32 -26.15
CA LYS A 6 -1.22 -1.44 -25.87
C LYS A 6 -0.72 -2.48 -24.84
N HIS A 7 0.52 -2.35 -24.38
CA HIS A 7 1.20 -3.30 -23.50
C HIS A 7 1.87 -2.64 -22.29
N THR A 8 1.87 -1.31 -22.16
CA THR A 8 2.47 -0.64 -21.00
C THR A 8 1.57 -0.82 -19.79
N LYS A 9 2.09 -1.43 -18.72
CA LYS A 9 1.38 -1.49 -17.44
C LYS A 9 1.38 -0.13 -16.76
N PHE A 10 0.20 0.31 -16.33
CA PHE A 10 0.00 1.57 -15.63
C PHE A 10 -0.29 1.33 -14.15
N PHE A 11 0.58 1.85 -13.28
CA PHE A 11 0.43 1.74 -11.84
C PHE A 11 0.19 3.13 -11.24
N VAL A 12 -0.70 3.20 -10.25
CA VAL A 12 -1.13 4.46 -9.65
C VAL A 12 -0.96 4.43 -8.13
N ASN A 13 -0.49 5.54 -7.57
CA ASN A 13 -0.39 5.77 -6.13
C ASN A 13 -1.10 7.09 -5.78
N ALA A 14 -1.99 7.09 -4.81
CA ALA A 14 -2.70 8.30 -4.37
C ALA A 14 -3.30 8.17 -2.95
N ASP A 15 -2.58 7.52 -2.04
CA ASP A 15 -3.06 7.24 -0.67
C ASP A 15 -4.37 6.45 -0.59
N TYR A 16 -4.57 5.56 -1.57
CA TYR A 16 -5.72 4.68 -1.62
C TYR A 16 -5.86 3.86 -0.34
N ASP A 17 -7.09 3.73 0.14
CA ASP A 17 -7.51 2.55 0.89
C ASP A 17 -7.90 1.40 -0.05
N TYR A 18 -8.27 0.25 0.52
CA TYR A 18 -8.64 -0.93 -0.25
C TYR A 18 -9.84 -0.68 -1.17
N GLU A 19 -10.90 -0.04 -0.67
CA GLU A 19 -12.14 0.16 -1.43
C GLU A 19 -11.94 1.14 -2.58
N GLN A 20 -11.19 2.21 -2.34
CA GLN A 20 -10.86 3.19 -3.36
C GLN A 20 -9.96 2.56 -4.45
N GLY A 21 -8.96 1.77 -4.04
CA GLY A 21 -8.10 1.04 -4.97
C GLY A 21 -8.89 0.05 -5.83
N ALA A 22 -9.80 -0.71 -5.23
CA ALA A 22 -10.68 -1.64 -5.94
C ALA A 22 -11.51 -0.93 -7.02
N LYS A 23 -12.13 0.22 -6.69
CA LYS A 23 -12.91 1.02 -7.65
C LYS A 23 -12.08 1.49 -8.86
N VAL A 24 -10.81 1.86 -8.65
CA VAL A 24 -9.91 2.27 -9.74
C VAL A 24 -9.61 1.10 -10.68
N LEU A 25 -9.37 -0.09 -10.14
CA LEU A 25 -9.11 -1.29 -10.93
C LEU A 25 -10.38 -1.75 -11.67
N GLU A 26 -11.53 -1.74 -11.00
CA GLU A 26 -12.83 -2.06 -11.61
C GLU A 26 -13.17 -1.12 -12.79
N ALA A 27 -12.77 0.15 -12.68
CA ALA A 27 -12.94 1.14 -13.75
C ALA A 27 -11.91 1.03 -14.88
N ASN A 28 -10.99 0.05 -14.84
CA ASN A 28 -9.86 -0.10 -15.77
C ASN A 28 -9.01 1.17 -15.91
N LEU A 29 -8.88 1.95 -14.84
CA LEU A 29 -8.08 3.18 -14.82
C LEU A 29 -6.62 2.92 -14.45
N ALA A 30 -6.29 1.72 -13.95
CA ALA A 30 -4.94 1.25 -13.71
C ALA A 30 -4.86 -0.27 -13.70
N ASP A 31 -3.64 -0.80 -13.89
CA ASP A 31 -3.34 -2.23 -13.77
C ASP A 31 -3.01 -2.65 -12.33
N ALA A 32 -2.52 -1.72 -11.50
CA ALA A 32 -2.23 -1.97 -10.09
C ALA A 32 -2.27 -0.70 -9.24
N ILE A 33 -2.51 -0.89 -7.94
CA ILE A 33 -2.44 0.15 -6.91
C ILE A 33 -1.14 0.00 -6.13
N VAL A 34 -0.43 1.11 -5.95
CA VAL A 34 0.81 1.16 -5.18
C VAL A 34 0.55 1.82 -3.83
N PHE A 35 0.87 1.11 -2.75
CA PHE A 35 0.70 1.59 -1.37
C PHE A 35 2.07 1.94 -0.77
N GLY A 36 2.19 3.16 -0.23
CA GLY A 36 3.39 3.62 0.47
C GLY A 36 3.25 3.51 1.98
N ARG A 37 2.56 4.48 2.60
CA ARG A 37 2.39 4.60 4.06
C ARG A 37 1.81 3.36 4.72
N LEU A 38 0.82 2.72 4.09
CA LEU A 38 0.25 1.48 4.62
C LEU A 38 1.28 0.36 4.68
N TYR A 39 2.22 0.28 3.74
CA TYR A 39 3.29 -0.73 3.79
C TYR A 39 4.33 -0.44 4.87
N ILE A 40 4.54 0.83 5.25
CA ILE A 40 5.43 1.19 6.36
C ILE A 40 4.95 0.53 7.66
N SER A 41 3.66 0.68 8.00
CA SER A 41 3.10 0.17 9.26
C SER A 41 2.56 -1.26 9.21
N ASN A 42 2.49 -1.87 8.02
CA ASN A 42 1.97 -3.22 7.81
C ASN A 42 2.97 -4.02 6.95
N PRO A 43 3.96 -4.68 7.56
CA PRO A 43 4.91 -5.52 6.80
C PRO A 43 4.21 -6.65 6.01
N ASP A 44 2.99 -7.00 6.42
CA ASP A 44 2.12 -8.03 5.86
C ASP A 44 0.86 -7.45 5.18
N LEU A 45 0.92 -6.21 4.68
CA LEU A 45 -0.24 -5.51 4.08
C LEU A 45 -1.01 -6.37 3.07
N ALA A 46 -0.32 -7.02 2.13
CA ALA A 46 -0.97 -7.85 1.11
C ALA A 46 -1.81 -8.97 1.73
N GLU A 47 -1.29 -9.66 2.75
CA GLU A 47 -2.02 -10.72 3.44
C GLU A 47 -3.21 -10.15 4.22
N ARG A 48 -3.07 -8.96 4.81
CA ARG A 48 -4.19 -8.30 5.49
C ARG A 48 -5.32 -7.99 4.51
N LEU A 49 -5.00 -7.44 3.34
CA LEU A 49 -6.00 -7.12 2.32
C LEU A 49 -6.69 -8.39 1.79
N ILE A 50 -5.94 -9.45 1.49
CA ILE A 50 -6.48 -10.73 1.00
C ILE A 50 -7.43 -11.37 2.03
N ASN A 51 -7.08 -11.32 3.31
CA ASN A 51 -7.82 -11.98 4.38
C ASN A 51 -8.76 -11.04 5.15
N ASN A 52 -9.02 -9.83 4.62
CA ASN A 52 -9.83 -8.79 5.25
C ASN A 52 -9.48 -8.52 6.73
N GLN A 53 -8.18 -8.47 7.03
CA GLN A 53 -7.66 -8.18 8.37
C GLN A 53 -7.56 -6.67 8.60
N LYS A 54 -7.63 -6.27 9.86
CA LYS A 54 -7.48 -4.86 10.26
C LYS A 54 -6.13 -4.32 9.82
N LEU A 55 -6.11 -3.13 9.21
CA LEU A 55 -4.88 -2.42 8.86
C LEU A 55 -4.36 -1.61 10.05
N ASN A 56 -3.04 -1.59 10.22
CA ASN A 56 -2.36 -0.68 11.12
C ASN A 56 -2.19 0.68 10.44
N THR A 57 -2.95 1.68 10.89
CA THR A 57 -2.87 3.06 10.42
C THR A 57 -2.00 3.94 11.32
N ASN A 58 -1.38 3.37 12.36
CA ASN A 58 -0.59 4.09 13.36
C ASN A 58 0.88 4.20 12.95
N PHE A 59 1.14 4.80 11.80
CA PHE A 59 2.49 5.19 11.41
C PHE A 59 2.86 6.57 11.96
N ASP A 60 4.13 6.79 12.32
CA ASP A 60 4.64 8.09 12.77
C ASP A 60 5.53 8.70 11.69
N PHE A 61 5.16 9.87 11.16
CA PHE A 61 5.96 10.58 10.16
C PHE A 61 7.35 10.97 10.67
N LYS A 62 7.53 11.10 12.00
CA LYS A 62 8.84 11.41 12.58
C LYS A 62 9.86 10.28 12.42
N THR A 63 9.42 9.05 12.19
CA THR A 63 10.29 7.88 12.04
C THR A 63 10.47 7.45 10.58
N PHE A 64 9.95 8.20 9.61
CA PHE A 64 10.02 7.80 8.18
C PHE A 64 11.42 7.88 7.59
N TYR A 65 12.23 8.83 8.06
CA TYR A 65 13.54 9.11 7.48
C TYR A 65 14.61 9.15 8.57
N GLY A 66 15.60 8.25 8.48
CA GLY A 66 16.59 8.06 9.52
C GLY A 66 16.06 7.24 10.70
N GLY A 67 16.66 7.40 11.88
CA GLY A 67 16.25 6.67 13.08
C GLY A 67 16.91 5.31 13.25
N ASN A 68 16.24 4.43 13.98
CA ASN A 68 16.66 3.07 14.31
C ASN A 68 15.52 2.08 14.03
N GLU A 69 15.35 1.03 14.84
CA GLU A 69 14.30 0.02 14.66
C GLU A 69 12.88 0.58 14.85
N GLN A 70 12.74 1.64 15.66
CA GLN A 70 11.44 2.20 16.03
C GLN A 70 10.74 2.85 14.84
N GLY A 71 9.55 2.37 14.49
CA GLY A 71 8.80 2.82 13.34
C GLY A 71 9.41 2.41 12.00
N TYR A 72 10.26 1.37 12.00
CA TYR A 72 10.89 0.81 10.81
C TYR A 72 10.71 -0.72 10.73
N THR A 73 11.23 -1.46 11.71
CA THR A 73 11.19 -2.94 11.74
C THR A 73 10.36 -3.51 12.89
N ASP A 74 9.86 -2.66 13.79
CA ASP A 74 9.10 -3.03 14.98
C ASP A 74 7.57 -3.07 14.78
N TYR A 75 7.08 -2.79 13.57
CA TYR A 75 5.65 -2.96 13.26
C TYR A 75 5.23 -4.43 13.25
N PRO A 76 4.15 -4.81 13.97
CA PRO A 76 3.73 -6.20 14.08
C PRO A 76 2.99 -6.70 12.85
N THR A 77 3.13 -8.00 12.56
CA THR A 77 2.24 -8.73 11.65
C THR A 77 0.93 -9.11 12.36
N TYR A 78 -0.13 -9.46 11.63
CA TYR A 78 -1.44 -9.81 12.20
C TYR A 78 -1.49 -11.24 12.76
N LYS A 79 -0.54 -12.11 12.37
CA LYS A 79 -0.49 -13.52 12.78
C LYS A 79 0.29 -13.79 14.07
N GLN A 80 0.65 -12.75 14.82
CA GLN A 80 1.39 -12.89 16.09
C GLN A 80 0.61 -13.66 17.15
#